data_AF-A0A1J4UGR1-F1
#
_entry.id   AF-A0A1J4UGR1-F1
#
_cell.length_a   1.000
_cell.length_b   1.000
_cell.length_c   1.000
_cell.angle_alpha   90.00
_cell.angle_beta   90.00
_cell.angle_gamma   90.00
#
_symmetry.space_group_name_H-M   'P 1'
#
loop_
_entity.id
_entity.type
_entity.pdbx_description
1 polymer ?
#
loop_
_entity_poly.entity_id
_entity_poly.type
_entity_poly.pdbx_seq_one_letter_code
_entity_poly.pdbx_strand_id
1 'polypeptide(L)'
;MEGFTTVAVSRETLAKLKDFREYGRESYDEILNKIMAMIKMAKTDSEGELNEETMNEIEKGRREIREGRGMSTKELMKKLGIE
;
A
#
# COMPACT_ATOMS: atom_id res chain seq x y z
N MET A 1 -13.83 14.74 23.43
CA MET A 1 -12.67 13.94 23.85
C MET A 1 -12.81 12.60 23.17
N GLU A 2 -11.87 12.23 22.30
CA GLU A 2 -11.79 10.83 21.85
C GLU A 2 -11.47 9.99 23.09
N GLY A 3 -12.38 9.09 23.45
CA GLY A 3 -12.22 8.19 24.58
C GLY A 3 -11.47 6.93 24.13
N PHE A 4 -10.53 6.47 24.94
CA PHE A 4 -9.90 5.17 24.72
C PHE A 4 -10.80 4.06 25.26
N THR A 5 -10.89 2.96 24.52
CA THR A 5 -11.51 1.72 24.98
C THR A 5 -10.48 0.60 25.01
N THR A 6 -10.72 -0.43 25.82
CA THR A 6 -9.81 -1.59 25.93
C THR A 6 -10.39 -2.78 25.18
N VAL A 7 -9.57 -3.41 24.35
CA VAL A 7 -9.91 -4.65 23.66
C VAL A 7 -9.02 -5.76 24.19
N ALA A 8 -9.64 -6.84 24.67
CA ALA A 8 -8.90 -8.03 25.09
C ALA A 8 -8.53 -8.87 23.85
N VAL A 9 -7.24 -9.19 23.71
CA VAL A 9 -6.71 -10.06 22.64
C VAL A 9 -5.81 -11.13 23.23
N SER A 10 -5.66 -12.25 22.53
CA SER A 10 -4.70 -13.28 22.95
C SER A 10 -3.26 -12.77 22.80
N ARG A 11 -2.31 -13.39 23.53
CA ARG A 11 -0.88 -13.08 23.38
C ARG A 11 -0.38 -13.34 21.96
N GLU A 12 -0.91 -14.36 21.31
CA GLU A 12 -0.58 -14.69 19.93
C GLU A 12 -1.06 -13.60 18.95
N THR A 13 -2.28 -13.11 19.12
CA THR A 13 -2.81 -12.00 18.31
C THR A 13 -2.00 -10.73 18.52
N LEU A 14 -1.62 -10.42 19.77
CA LEU A 14 -0.76 -9.27 20.06
C LEU A 14 0.61 -9.35 19.37
N ALA A 15 1.19 -10.55 19.30
CA ALA A 15 2.43 -10.78 18.56
C ALA A 15 2.25 -10.52 17.07
N LYS A 16 1.19 -11.06 16.45
CA LYS A 16 0.87 -10.80 15.04
C LYS A 16 0.67 -9.31 14.75
N LEU A 17 -0.07 -8.60 15.61
CA LEU A 17 -0.28 -7.15 15.47
C LEU A 17 1.05 -6.37 15.51
N LYS A 18 2.05 -6.86 16.26
CA LYS A 18 3.37 -6.23 16.33
C LYS A 18 4.12 -6.29 14.99
N ASP A 19 3.89 -7.35 14.20
CA ASP A 19 4.53 -7.58 12.90
C ASP A 19 3.95 -6.68 11.80
N PHE A 20 2.73 -6.17 11.97
CA PHE A 20 2.10 -5.19 11.06
C PHE A 20 2.64 -3.77 11.20
N ARG A 21 3.62 -3.53 12.09
CA ARG A 21 4.23 -2.22 12.27
C ARG A 21 5.17 -1.88 11.12
N GLU A 22 4.91 -0.76 10.47
CA GLU A 22 5.75 -0.25 9.38
C GLU A 22 6.85 0.69 9.87
N TYR A 23 6.65 1.33 11.03
CA TYR A 23 7.62 2.23 11.65
C TYR A 23 7.59 2.17 13.18
N GLY A 24 8.67 2.64 13.81
CA GLY A 24 8.95 2.38 15.23
C GLY A 24 7.98 2.99 16.25
N ARG A 25 7.11 3.93 15.85
CA ARG A 25 6.18 4.66 16.74
C ARG A 25 4.70 4.46 16.39
N GLU A 26 4.38 3.50 15.55
CA GLU A 26 3.00 3.21 15.17
C GLU A 26 2.22 2.59 16.35
N SER A 27 1.06 3.16 16.65
CA SER A 27 0.16 2.71 17.71
C SER A 27 -0.70 1.53 17.28
N TYR A 28 -1.19 0.74 18.23
CA TYR A 28 -2.11 -0.36 17.91
C TYR A 28 -3.42 0.12 17.27
N ASP A 29 -3.86 1.33 17.59
CA ASP A 29 -5.04 1.92 16.97
C ASP A 29 -4.81 2.22 15.48
N GLU A 30 -3.66 2.79 15.13
CA GLU A 30 -3.26 2.99 13.72
C GLU A 30 -3.16 1.68 12.95
N ILE A 31 -2.52 0.66 13.55
CA ILE A 31 -2.41 -0.68 12.94
C ILE A 31 -3.79 -1.28 12.68
N LEU A 32 -4.68 -1.24 13.67
CA LEU A 32 -6.03 -1.79 13.53
C LEU A 32 -6.84 -1.04 12.47
N ASN A 33 -6.77 0.29 12.46
CA ASN A 33 -7.46 1.11 11.46
C ASN A 33 -6.95 0.82 10.04
N LYS A 34 -5.64 0.63 9.86
CA LYS A 34 -5.04 0.23 8.58
C LYS A 34 -5.52 -1.14 8.11
N ILE A 35 -5.52 -2.13 9.00
CA ILE A 35 -6.04 -3.47 8.68
C ILE A 35 -7.52 -3.40 8.31
N MET A 36 -8.33 -2.66 9.06
CA MET A 36 -9.75 -2.47 8.74
C MET A 36 -9.96 -1.77 7.41
N ALA A 37 -9.13 -0.77 7.07
CA ALA A 37 -9.16 -0.11 5.78
C ALA A 37 -8.82 -1.07 4.63
N MET A 38 -7.78 -1.90 4.78
CA MET A 38 -7.42 -2.94 3.79
C MET A 38 -8.54 -3.96 3.60
N ILE A 39 -9.18 -4.43 4.69
CA ILE A 39 -10.31 -5.36 4.61
C ILE A 39 -11.51 -4.68 3.94
N LYS A 40 -11.75 -3.40 4.23
CA LYS A 40 -12.82 -2.64 3.59
C LYS A 40 -12.56 -2.49 2.10
N MET A 41 -11.35 -2.06 1.71
CA MET A 41 -10.88 -2.01 0.32
C MET A 41 -11.05 -3.38 -0.34
N ALA A 42 -10.55 -4.47 0.23
CA ALA A 42 -10.74 -5.81 -0.33
C ALA A 42 -12.22 -6.24 -0.50
N LYS A 43 -13.14 -5.66 0.27
CA LYS A 43 -14.59 -5.91 0.16
C LYS A 43 -15.31 -4.95 -0.79
N THR A 44 -14.80 -3.74 -1.00
CA THR A 44 -15.45 -2.67 -1.76
C THR A 44 -14.75 -2.34 -3.08
N ASP A 45 -13.48 -2.73 -3.24
CA ASP A 45 -12.71 -2.43 -4.43
C ASP A 45 -13.10 -3.36 -5.57
N SER A 46 -13.63 -2.71 -6.59
CA SER A 46 -13.68 -3.13 -7.96
C SER A 46 -12.36 -2.92 -8.71
N GLU A 47 -11.25 -2.53 -8.05
CA GLU A 47 -9.93 -2.37 -8.70
C GLU A 47 -9.42 -3.69 -9.31
N GLY A 48 -10.00 -4.82 -8.90
CA GLY A 48 -9.78 -6.12 -9.51
C GLY A 48 -8.39 -6.69 -9.20
N GLU A 49 -8.20 -7.97 -9.50
CA GLU A 49 -6.85 -8.53 -9.57
C GLU A 49 -6.14 -7.93 -10.78
N LEU A 50 -4.82 -7.69 -10.66
CA LEU A 50 -4.02 -7.34 -11.82
C LEU A 50 -4.14 -8.48 -12.83
N ASN A 51 -4.77 -8.23 -13.97
CA ASN A 51 -4.79 -9.20 -15.04
C ASN A 51 -3.36 -9.43 -15.57
N GLU A 52 -3.14 -10.54 -16.27
CA GLU A 52 -1.81 -10.91 -16.77
C GLU A 52 -1.17 -9.81 -17.64
N GLU A 53 -1.98 -9.09 -18.42
CA GLU A 53 -1.52 -7.98 -19.24
C GLU A 53 -0.95 -6.83 -18.39
N THR A 54 -1.67 -6.44 -17.33
CA THR A 54 -1.23 -5.39 -16.42
C THR A 54 0.04 -5.79 -15.69
N MET A 55 0.15 -7.05 -15.25
CA MET A 55 1.37 -7.57 -14.63
C MET A 55 2.56 -7.53 -15.60
N ASN A 56 2.36 -7.94 -16.85
CA ASN A 56 3.39 -7.93 -17.88
C ASN A 56 3.89 -6.51 -18.19
N GLU A 57 2.99 -5.53 -18.32
CA GLU A 57 3.38 -4.14 -18.56
C GLU A 57 4.11 -3.51 -17.35
N ILE A 58 3.72 -3.86 -16.12
CA ILE A 58 4.47 -3.47 -14.91
C ILE A 58 5.89 -4.05 -14.96
N GLU A 59 6.06 -5.34 -15.25
CA GLU A 59 7.38 -5.97 -15.33
C GLU A 59 8.26 -5.36 -16.42
N LYS A 60 7.67 -5.10 -17.59
CA LYS A 60 8.34 -4.44 -18.70
C LYS A 60 8.82 -3.05 -18.31
N GLY A 61 7.96 -2.24 -17.67
CA GLY A 61 8.35 -0.92 -17.16
C GLY A 61 9.52 -1.01 -16.17
N ARG A 62 9.50 -1.97 -15.24
CA ARG A 62 10.61 -2.18 -14.30
C ARG A 62 11.91 -2.58 -15.01
N ARG A 63 11.82 -3.38 -16.08
CA ARG A 63 12.97 -3.76 -16.90
C ARG A 63 13.56 -2.57 -17.65
N GLU A 64 12.72 -1.74 -18.27
CA GLU A 64 13.16 -0.53 -18.97
C GLU A 64 13.90 0.45 -18.05
N ILE A 65 13.39 0.66 -16.83
CA ILE A 65 14.09 1.47 -15.81
C ILE A 65 15.45 0.87 -15.46
N ARG A 66 15.52 -0.46 -15.25
CA ARG A 66 16.78 -1.15 -14.95
C ARG A 66 17.80 -1.04 -16.08
N GLU A 67 17.34 -1.02 -17.33
CA GLU A 67 18.16 -0.85 -18.53
C GLU A 67 18.47 0.62 -18.84
N GLY A 68 18.10 1.56 -17.97
CA GLY A 68 18.38 2.99 -18.12
C GLY A 68 17.51 3.70 -19.17
N ARG A 69 16.43 3.05 -19.64
CA ARG A 69 15.46 3.62 -20.60
C ARG A 69 14.33 4.40 -19.93
N GLY A 70 14.52 4.83 -18.70
CA GLY A 70 13.58 5.68 -17.99
C GLY A 70 13.57 7.12 -18.53
N MET A 71 12.52 7.87 -18.19
CA MET A 71 12.47 9.31 -18.41
C MET A 71 12.35 10.04 -17.08
N SER A 72 12.91 11.24 -17.00
CA SER A 72 12.72 12.11 -15.83
C SER A 72 11.28 12.61 -15.77
N THR A 73 10.82 12.97 -14.58
CA THR A 73 9.49 13.57 -14.37
C THR A 73 9.30 14.82 -15.22
N LYS A 74 10.35 15.63 -15.39
CA LYS A 74 10.33 16.85 -16.21
C LYS A 74 10.13 16.54 -17.70
N GLU A 75 10.79 15.51 -18.22
CA GLU A 75 10.61 15.06 -19.61
C GLU A 75 9.21 14.48 -19.83
N LEU A 76 8.71 13.71 -18.86
CA LEU A 76 7.37 13.14 -18.89
C LEU A 76 6.29 14.23 -18.93
N MET A 77 6.38 15.22 -18.04
CA MET A 77 5.47 16.37 -17.97
C MET A 77 5.39 17.12 -19.30
N LYS A 78 6.56 17.42 -19.89
CA LYS A 78 6.64 18.06 -21.22
C LYS A 78 6.00 17.20 -22.31
N LYS A 79 6.20 15.88 -22.28
CA LYS A 79 5.61 14.94 -23.25
C LYS A 79 4.09 14.84 -23.11
N LEU A 80 3.58 14.93 -21.89
CA LEU A 80 2.15 14.86 -21.58
C LEU A 80 1.43 16.22 -21.74
N GLY A 81 2.16 17.30 -21.99
CA GLY A 81 1.57 18.65 -22.10
C GLY A 81 1.07 19.20 -20.76
N ILE A 82 1.63 18.71 -19.65
CA ILE A 82 1.32 19.15 -18.29
C ILE A 82 2.51 20.01 -17.87
N GLU A 83 2.42 21.34 -18.01
CA GLU A 83 3.45 22.29 -17.57
C GLU A 83 3.29 22.70 -16.10
#